data_AF-A0A1W1EB90-F1
#
_entry.id   AF-A0A1W1EB90-F1
#
_cell.length_a   1.000
_cell.length_b   1.000
_cell.length_c   1.000
_cell.angle_alpha   90.00
_cell.angle_beta   90.00
_cell.angle_gamma   90.00
#
_symmetry.space_group_name_H-M   'P 1'
#
loop_
_entity.id
_entity.type
_entity.pdbx_description
1 polymer ?
#
loop_
_entity_poly.entity_id
_entity_poly.type
_entity_poly.pdbx_seq_one_letter_code
_entity_poly.pdbx_strand_id
1 'polypeptide(L)'
;NCEQGISSHPCGVCDTCREIDQGNFVDLLEIDAASRTKVEDTRELLDNVQYRPARGRFKVYLIDEVHMLSRHSFNALLKTLEEPPPYVKFLLATTDPQKLPITILSRCLQFHLKSLDQTQIAKQLEWVLD
;
A
#
# COMPACT_ATOMS: atom_id res chain seq x y z
N ASN A 1 8.71 3.50 -8.06
CA ASN A 1 10.16 3.28 -7.86
C ASN A 1 10.90 2.93 -9.16
N CYS A 2 10.38 3.30 -10.34
CA CYS A 2 11.07 3.06 -11.61
C CYS A 2 12.47 3.69 -11.62
N GLU A 3 13.46 2.98 -12.16
CA GLU A 3 14.84 3.46 -12.25
C GLU A 3 14.96 4.69 -13.15
N GLN A 4 14.15 4.73 -14.21
CA GLN A 4 14.05 5.85 -15.16
C GLN A 4 13.50 7.15 -14.53
N GLY A 5 12.94 7.09 -13.31
CA GLY A 5 12.48 8.27 -12.58
C GLY A 5 11.08 8.15 -12.01
N ILE A 6 10.61 9.26 -11.45
CA ILE A 6 9.24 9.39 -10.90
C ILE A 6 8.34 9.85 -12.05
N SER A 7 7.38 9.01 -12.44
CA SER A 7 6.44 9.25 -13.52
C SER A 7 5.16 8.46 -13.26
N SER A 8 4.04 8.90 -13.83
CA SER A 8 2.80 8.10 -13.90
C SER A 8 2.90 6.94 -14.90
N HIS A 9 3.94 6.92 -15.73
CA HIS A 9 4.21 5.90 -16.73
C HIS A 9 5.52 5.16 -16.37
N PRO A 10 5.46 4.10 -15.55
CA PRO A 10 6.63 3.25 -15.29
C PRO A 10 7.08 2.55 -16.57
N CYS A 11 8.37 2.23 -16.71
CA CYS A 11 8.90 1.69 -17.97
C CYS A 11 8.57 0.21 -18.22
N GLY A 12 8.17 -0.54 -17.18
CA GLY A 12 7.83 -1.97 -17.27
C GLY A 12 9.00 -2.92 -17.58
N VAL A 13 10.19 -2.40 -17.88
CA VAL A 13 11.33 -3.22 -18.34
C VAL A 13 12.55 -3.22 -17.43
N CYS A 14 12.68 -2.26 -16.51
CA CYS A 14 13.78 -2.25 -15.53
C CYS A 14 13.54 -3.29 -14.43
N ASP A 15 14.62 -3.69 -13.75
CA ASP A 15 14.57 -4.72 -12.72
C ASP A 15 13.62 -4.33 -11.59
N THR A 16 13.63 -3.07 -11.19
CA THR A 16 12.68 -2.57 -10.19
C THR A 16 11.22 -2.66 -10.62
N CYS A 17 10.89 -2.40 -11.89
CA CYS A 17 9.50 -2.57 -12.37
C CYS A 17 9.09 -4.05 -12.38
N ARG A 18 9.96 -4.92 -12.92
CA ARG A 18 9.68 -6.35 -13.00
C ARG A 18 9.50 -6.99 -11.62
N GLU A 19 10.32 -6.62 -10.65
CA GLU A 19 10.20 -7.15 -9.29
C GLU A 19 8.94 -6.65 -8.56
N ILE A 20 8.56 -5.39 -8.77
CA ILE A 20 7.29 -4.87 -8.23
C ILE A 20 6.12 -5.63 -8.83
N ASP A 21 6.10 -5.84 -10.14
CA ASP A 21 5.02 -6.57 -10.83
C ASP A 21 4.97 -8.05 -10.41
N GLN A 22 6.09 -8.61 -9.93
CA GLN A 22 6.17 -9.96 -9.38
C GLN A 22 5.88 -10.03 -7.87
N GLY A 23 5.66 -8.90 -7.20
CA GLY A 23 5.41 -8.84 -5.76
C GLY A 23 6.62 -9.19 -4.88
N ASN A 24 7.86 -9.10 -5.42
CA ASN A 24 9.08 -9.49 -4.70
C ASN A 24 10.07 -8.33 -4.49
N PHE A 25 9.59 -7.09 -4.59
CA PHE A 25 10.42 -5.91 -4.42
C PHE A 25 10.68 -5.57 -2.94
N VAL A 26 11.96 -5.53 -2.54
CA VAL A 26 12.38 -5.37 -1.13
C VAL A 26 11.84 -4.12 -0.42
N ASP A 27 11.64 -3.02 -1.16
CA ASP A 27 11.13 -1.76 -0.61
C ASP A 27 9.62 -1.59 -0.80
N LEU A 28 8.90 -2.62 -1.24
CA LEU A 28 7.44 -2.71 -1.23
C LEU A 28 7.03 -3.81 -0.26
N LEU A 29 6.50 -3.40 0.90
CA LEU A 29 6.03 -4.33 1.92
C LEU A 29 4.52 -4.44 1.87
N GLU A 30 4.04 -5.65 1.58
CA GLU A 30 2.62 -5.97 1.52
C GLU A 30 2.16 -6.66 2.81
N ILE A 31 1.23 -6.02 3.50
CA ILE A 31 0.69 -6.47 4.79
C ILE A 31 -0.81 -6.66 4.63
N ASP A 32 -1.26 -7.88 4.85
CA ASP A 32 -2.68 -8.20 4.97
C ASP A 32 -3.05 -8.19 6.46
N ALA A 33 -3.80 -7.17 6.88
CA ALA A 33 -4.20 -7.00 8.27
C ALA A 33 -5.25 -8.02 8.74
N ALA A 34 -5.95 -8.70 7.82
CA ALA A 34 -6.91 -9.75 8.15
C ALA A 34 -6.22 -11.10 8.47
N SER A 35 -4.96 -11.27 8.05
CA SER A 35 -4.19 -12.49 8.29
C SER A 35 -3.72 -12.59 9.74
N ARG A 36 -4.26 -13.56 10.50
CA ARG A 36 -3.99 -13.76 11.94
C ARG A 36 -2.51 -13.94 12.29
N THR A 37 -1.72 -14.52 11.39
CA THR A 37 -0.27 -14.72 11.56
C THR A 37 0.53 -13.43 11.53
N LYS A 38 0.03 -12.36 10.89
CA LYS A 38 0.78 -11.12 10.65
C LYS A 38 0.47 -10.01 11.66
N VAL A 39 -0.49 -10.19 12.57
CA VAL A 39 -0.95 -9.11 13.46
C VAL A 39 0.13 -8.71 14.48
N GLU A 40 0.89 -9.67 15.00
CA GLU A 40 2.05 -9.41 15.85
C GLU A 40 3.22 -8.84 15.03
N ASP A 41 3.50 -9.42 13.87
CA ASP A 41 4.55 -8.98 12.94
C ASP A 41 4.36 -7.54 12.45
N THR A 42 3.12 -7.08 12.33
CA THR A 42 2.81 -5.73 11.80
C THR A 42 3.44 -4.64 12.66
N ARG A 43 3.51 -4.82 13.98
CA ARG A 43 4.13 -3.82 14.86
C ARG A 43 5.63 -3.72 14.58
N GLU A 44 6.33 -4.85 14.52
CA GLU A 44 7.77 -4.86 14.27
C GLU A 44 8.10 -4.27 12.89
N LEU A 45 7.27 -4.57 11.89
CA LEU A 45 7.39 -3.97 10.56
C LEU A 45 7.22 -2.44 10.59
N LEU A 46 6.24 -1.94 11.35
CA LEU A 46 6.00 -0.50 11.53
C LEU A 46 7.10 0.19 12.36
N ASP A 47 7.67 -0.48 13.35
CA ASP A 47 8.78 0.06 14.15
C ASP A 47 10.06 0.19 13.27
N ASN A 48 10.20 -0.65 12.24
CA ASN A 48 11.28 -0.60 11.23
C ASN A 48 11.04 0.42 10.08
N VAL A 49 10.06 1.33 10.23
CA VAL A 49 9.77 2.35 9.21
C VAL A 49 10.87 3.42 9.11
N GLN A 50 11.66 3.62 10.17
CA GLN A 50 12.72 4.64 10.21
C GLN A 50 13.97 4.28 9.39
N TYR A 51 14.04 3.07 8.82
CA TYR A 51 15.15 2.66 7.98
C TYR A 51 14.94 3.10 6.54
N ARG A 52 16.02 3.60 5.92
CA ARG A 52 16.02 4.02 4.52
C ARG A 52 15.72 2.84 3.59
N PRO A 53 15.19 3.11 2.38
CA PRO A 53 14.98 2.07 1.37
C PRO A 53 16.33 1.44 0.98
N ALA A 54 16.33 0.14 0.70
CA ALA A 54 17.53 -0.61 0.34
C ALA A 54 17.96 -0.37 -1.12
N ARG A 55 17.00 -0.26 -2.04
CA ARG A 55 17.26 -0.11 -3.48
C ARG A 55 16.43 1.00 -4.14
N GLY A 56 15.18 1.16 -3.72
CA GLY A 56 14.23 2.11 -4.26
C GLY A 56 14.45 3.55 -3.79
N ARG A 57 13.70 4.48 -4.39
CA ARG A 57 13.63 5.87 -3.92
C ARG A 57 12.72 6.00 -2.69
N PHE A 58 11.69 5.14 -2.64
CA PHE A 58 10.70 5.10 -1.58
C PHE A 58 10.56 3.69 -1.01
N LYS A 59 10.36 3.61 0.31
CA LYS A 59 9.90 2.42 1.02
C LYS A 59 8.39 2.53 1.16
N VAL A 60 7.67 1.66 0.45
CA VAL A 60 6.21 1.68 0.33
C VAL A 60 5.63 0.57 1.19
N TYR A 61 4.68 0.92 2.05
CA TYR A 61 3.90 -0.04 2.82
C TYR A 61 2.49 -0.09 2.24
N LEU A 62 2.14 -1.23 1.64
CA LEU A 62 0.78 -1.54 1.20
C LEU A 62 0.11 -2.35 2.29
N ILE A 63 -0.89 -1.76 2.95
CA ILE A 63 -1.64 -2.41 4.02
C ILE A 63 -3.07 -2.63 3.53
N ASP A 64 -3.41 -3.89 3.29
CA ASP A 64 -4.76 -4.29 2.95
C ASP A 64 -5.61 -4.55 4.20
N GLU A 65 -6.90 -4.26 4.07
CA GLU A 65 -7.89 -4.29 5.14
C GLU A 65 -7.44 -3.63 6.44
N VAL A 66 -6.89 -2.41 6.33
CA VAL A 66 -6.26 -1.69 7.46
C VAL A 66 -7.17 -1.56 8.70
N HIS A 67 -8.49 -1.60 8.53
CA HIS A 67 -9.46 -1.57 9.63
C HIS A 67 -9.41 -2.82 10.53
N MET A 68 -8.76 -3.90 10.08
CA MET A 68 -8.54 -5.13 10.83
C MET A 68 -7.29 -5.07 11.72
N LEU A 69 -6.47 -4.01 11.63
CA LEU A 69 -5.30 -3.86 12.48
C LEU A 69 -5.66 -3.81 13.97
N SER A 70 -4.76 -4.35 14.79
CA SER A 70 -4.87 -4.21 16.24
C SER A 70 -4.77 -2.74 16.67
N ARG A 71 -5.41 -2.38 17.79
CA ARG A 71 -5.32 -1.02 18.37
C ARG A 71 -3.88 -0.58 18.60
N HIS A 72 -3.00 -1.52 18.94
CA HIS A 72 -1.59 -1.24 19.18
C HIS A 72 -0.86 -0.87 17.88
N SER A 73 -1.05 -1.66 16.82
CA SER A 73 -0.46 -1.41 15.50
C SER A 73 -0.96 -0.08 14.90
N PHE A 74 -2.23 0.27 15.14
CA PHE A 74 -2.78 1.58 14.77
C PHE A 74 -2.04 2.76 15.39
N ASN A 75 -1.68 2.67 16.68
CA ASN A 75 -0.95 3.74 17.35
C ASN A 75 0.47 3.90 16.81
N ALA A 76 1.14 2.80 16.44
CA ALA A 76 2.45 2.85 15.79
C ALA A 76 2.36 3.52 14.40
N LEU A 77 1.33 3.17 13.62
CA LEU A 77 1.06 3.79 12.33
C LEU A 77 0.78 5.30 12.48
N LEU A 78 -0.03 5.71 13.46
CA LEU A 78 -0.36 7.11 13.70
C LEU A 78 0.87 7.98 13.96
N LYS A 79 1.80 7.53 14.81
CA LYS A 79 3.06 8.24 15.07
C LYS A 79 3.85 8.49 13.80
N THR A 80 3.84 7.51 12.89
CA THR A 80 4.57 7.61 11.63
C THR A 80 3.82 8.45 10.60
N LEU A 81 2.49 8.46 10.61
CA LEU A 81 1.68 9.32 9.73
C LEU A 81 1.72 10.79 10.14
N GLU A 82 1.99 11.10 11.41
CA GLU A 82 2.15 12.47 11.89
C GLU A 82 3.44 13.12 11.37
N GLU A 83 4.56 12.40 11.44
CA GLU A 83 5.86 12.87 10.96
C GLU A 83 6.54 11.79 10.10
N PRO A 84 6.04 11.54 8.87
CA PRO A 84 6.56 10.47 8.04
C PRO A 84 7.96 10.82 7.53
N PRO A 85 8.92 9.88 7.57
CA PRO A 85 10.18 10.06 6.87
C PRO A 85 9.92 10.33 5.38
N PRO A 86 10.71 11.20 4.72
CA PRO A 86 10.42 11.67 3.37
C PRO A 86 10.41 10.54 2.31
N TYR A 87 11.14 9.46 2.57
CA TYR A 87 11.26 8.28 1.73
C TYR A 87 10.20 7.21 2.04
N VAL A 88 9.36 7.36 3.06
CA VAL A 88 8.30 6.41 3.39
C VAL A 88 7.00 6.84 2.72
N LYS A 89 6.27 5.88 2.16
CA LYS A 89 4.91 6.07 1.63
C LYS A 89 4.01 4.95 2.14
N PHE A 90 2.78 5.31 2.52
CA PHE A 90 1.74 4.36 2.91
C PHE A 90 0.65 4.30 1.85
N LEU A 91 0.25 3.09 1.48
CA LEU A 91 -0.93 2.78 0.70
C LEU A 91 -1.84 1.96 1.61
N LEU A 92 -2.98 2.53 2.00
CA LEU A 92 -3.92 1.89 2.90
C LEU A 92 -5.18 1.52 2.12
N ALA A 93 -5.57 0.25 2.15
CA ALA A 93 -6.80 -0.25 1.58
C ALA A 93 -7.76 -0.72 2.68
N THR A 94 -9.05 -0.53 2.46
CA THR A 94 -10.11 -0.94 3.38
C THR A 94 -11.41 -1.11 2.61
N THR A 95 -12.17 -2.15 2.94
CA THR A 95 -13.55 -2.31 2.49
C THR A 95 -14.56 -1.48 3.30
N ASP A 96 -14.18 -1.05 4.52
CA ASP A 96 -15.04 -0.29 5.43
C ASP A 96 -14.30 0.92 6.04
N PRO A 97 -14.40 2.12 5.43
CA PRO A 97 -13.74 3.33 5.95
C PRO A 97 -14.38 3.84 7.26
N GLN A 98 -15.61 3.45 7.60
CA GLN A 98 -16.28 3.92 8.82
C GLN A 98 -15.69 3.29 10.08
N LYS A 99 -15.08 2.11 9.96
CA LYS A 99 -14.34 1.46 11.04
C LYS A 99 -12.97 2.10 11.32
N LEU A 100 -12.49 2.98 10.43
CA LEU A 100 -11.22 3.66 10.65
C LEU A 100 -11.39 4.88 11.57
N PRO A 101 -10.47 5.09 12.53
CA PRO A 101 -10.45 6.31 13.31
C PRO A 101 -10.28 7.53 12.42
N ILE A 102 -11.01 8.61 12.75
CA ILE A 102 -10.94 9.87 12.00
C ILE A 102 -9.53 10.46 11.96
N THR A 103 -8.68 10.12 12.93
CA THR A 103 -7.27 10.52 13.01
C THR A 103 -6.42 9.98 11.86
N ILE A 104 -6.74 8.80 11.33
CA ILE A 104 -6.08 8.25 10.13
C ILE A 104 -6.63 8.94 8.89
N LEU A 105 -7.96 9.03 8.79
CA LEU A 105 -8.65 9.61 7.64
C LEU A 105 -8.24 11.07 7.39
N SER A 106 -7.99 11.85 8.46
CA SER A 106 -7.56 13.25 8.36
C SER A 106 -6.10 13.43 7.91
N ARG A 107 -5.27 12.38 8.01
CA ARG A 107 -3.84 12.41 7.65
C ARG A 107 -3.55 11.74 6.31
N CYS A 108 -4.58 11.18 5.68
CA CYS A 108 -4.47 10.46 4.41
C CYS A 108 -5.27 11.18 3.31
N LEU A 109 -4.75 11.14 2.08
CA LEU A 109 -5.53 11.48 0.90
C LEU A 109 -6.42 10.27 0.55
N GLN A 110 -7.74 10.48 0.61
CA GLN A 110 -8.71 9.41 0.44
C GLN A 110 -9.14 9.31 -1.02
N PHE A 111 -9.14 8.09 -1.55
CA PHE A 111 -9.68 7.78 -2.87
C PHE A 111 -10.77 6.72 -2.71
N HIS A 112 -11.97 7.02 -3.22
CA HIS A 112 -13.07 6.06 -3.29
C HIS A 112 -13.10 5.43 -4.68
N LEU A 113 -12.68 4.16 -4.77
CA LEU A 113 -12.78 3.37 -5.99
C LEU A 113 -14.23 2.91 -6.17
N LYS A 114 -14.90 3.41 -7.21
CA LYS A 114 -16.27 3.00 -7.55
C LYS A 114 -16.25 1.65 -8.26
N SER A 115 -17.29 0.86 -8.06
CA SER A 115 -17.52 -0.37 -8.83
C SER A 115 -17.66 -0.05 -10.31
N LEU A 116 -17.05 -0.87 -11.16
CA LEU A 116 -17.31 -0.87 -12.60
C LEU A 116 -18.74 -1.36 -12.87
N ASP A 117 -19.41 -0.78 -13.86
CA ASP A 117 -20.72 -1.27 -14.29
C ASP A 117 -20.59 -2.59 -15.08
N GLN A 118 -21.68 -3.37 -15.15
CA GLN A 118 -21.67 -4.67 -15.82
C GLN A 118 -21.31 -4.56 -17.32
N THR A 119 -21.66 -3.44 -17.97
CA THR A 119 -21.39 -3.23 -19.39
C THR A 119 -19.91 -2.97 -19.63
N GLN A 120 -19.26 -2.21 -18.75
CA GLN A 120 -17.82 -1.97 -18.75
C GLN A 120 -17.05 -3.28 -18.54
N ILE A 121 -17.49 -4.11 -17.59
CA ILE A 121 -16.87 -5.41 -17.32
C ILE A 121 -17.04 -6.33 -18.55
N ALA A 122 -18.25 -6.41 -19.12
CA ALA A 122 -18.51 -7.25 -20.30
C ALA A 122 -17.63 -6.85 -21.49
N LYS A 123 -17.53 -5.55 -21.79
CA LYS A 123 -16.66 -5.03 -22.86
C LYS A 123 -15.18 -5.33 -22.62
N GLN A 124 -14.72 -5.23 -21.37
CA GLN A 124 -13.34 -5.55 -21.05
C GLN A 124 -13.07 -7.05 -21.22
N LEU A 125 -14.01 -7.91 -20.84
CA LEU A 125 -13.88 -9.36 -21.02
C LEU A 125 -13.86 -9.74 -22.51
N GLU A 126 -14.72 -9.15 -23.33
CA GLU A 126 -14.69 -9.34 -24.79
C GLU A 126 -13.33 -8.96 -25.37
N TRP A 127 -12.80 -7.79 -25.03
CA TRP A 127 -11.50 -7.32 -25.51
C TRP A 127 -10.31 -8.21 -25.08
N VAL A 128 -10.35 -8.84 -23.90
CA VAL A 128 -9.28 -9.75 -23.43
C VAL A 128 -9.36 -11.12 -24.10
N LEU A 129 -10.54 -11.55 -24.53
CA LEU A 129 -10.77 -12.88 -25.12
C LEU A 129 -10.51 -12.94 -26.63
N ASP A 130 -10.50 -11.79 -27.30
CA ASP A 130 -10.07 -11.64 -28.70
C ASP A 130 -8.53 -11.74 -28.84
#